data_AF-A0A2E0PWJ5-F1
#
_entry.id   AF-A0A2E0PWJ5-F1
#
_cell.length_a   1.000
_cell.length_b   1.000
_cell.length_c   1.000
_cell.angle_alpha   90.00
_cell.angle_beta   90.00
_cell.angle_gamma   90.00
#
_symmetry.space_group_name_H-M   'P 1'
#
loop_
_entity.id
_entity.type
_entity.pdbx_description
1 polymer ?
#
loop_
_entity_poly.entity_id
_entity_poly.type
_entity_poly.pdbx_seq_one_letter_code
_entity_poly.pdbx_strand_id
1 'polypeptide(L)'
;MKSNPVKFFLLLIPLLLFQGWLMVYHQESMIFAELPVELPADVVINDGGKNNVWTYTKWIPHSLERKFFQISQIRRGSIHTGGKTLIDEHVELKSITEFIMYLPRALQVGLLSPFPEFWSGEGSTSANTMGRKIVGVVTFAFYFILIGFLYALFVYRKSALFWTMLLFCLVGILLYSYTSANTGTIVRTRYGFYMLFVSFGCAHLVQLLQSYFKNRAKMKQV
;
A
#
# COMPACT_ATOMS: atom_id res chain seq x y z
N MET A 1 24.20 20.05 -4.61
CA MET A 1 22.99 20.91 -4.69
C MET A 1 22.24 20.86 -3.37
N LYS A 2 22.18 21.97 -2.61
CA LYS A 2 21.30 22.10 -1.43
C LYS A 2 19.85 22.25 -1.93
N SER A 3 18.98 21.27 -1.69
CA SER A 3 17.57 21.38 -2.04
C SER A 3 16.87 22.31 -1.04
N ASN A 4 16.17 23.32 -1.56
CA ASN A 4 15.43 24.28 -0.76
C ASN A 4 14.06 23.66 -0.42
N PRO A 5 13.68 23.53 0.88
CA PRO A 5 12.43 22.89 1.29
C PRO A 5 11.18 23.57 0.70
N VAL A 6 11.24 24.86 0.37
CA VAL A 6 10.13 25.59 -0.27
C VAL A 6 9.89 25.10 -1.71
N LYS A 7 10.96 24.80 -2.46
CA LYS A 7 10.84 24.22 -3.82
C LYS A 7 10.26 22.80 -3.80
N PHE A 8 10.44 22.07 -2.71
CA PHE A 8 9.87 20.73 -2.51
C PHE A 8 8.34 20.79 -2.35
N PHE A 9 7.82 21.67 -1.49
CA PHE A 9 6.37 21.84 -1.34
C PHE A 9 5.71 22.38 -2.62
N LEU A 10 6.38 23.28 -3.34
CA LEU A 10 5.90 23.81 -4.62
C LEU A 10 5.82 22.75 -5.73
N LEU A 11 6.61 21.68 -5.68
CA LEU A 11 6.54 20.56 -6.64
C LEU A 11 5.53 19.48 -6.21
N LEU A 12 5.27 19.34 -4.91
CA LEU A 12 4.32 18.37 -4.37
C LEU A 12 2.86 18.75 -4.70
N ILE A 13 2.55 20.05 -4.64
CA ILE A 13 1.21 20.59 -4.91
C ILE A 13 0.69 20.23 -6.33
N PRO A 14 1.41 20.53 -7.43
CA PRO A 14 0.94 20.17 -8.77
C PRO A 14 0.85 18.66 -8.99
N LEU A 15 1.70 17.85 -8.34
CA LEU A 15 1.60 16.40 -8.40
C LEU A 15 0.33 15.87 -7.73
N LEU A 16 -0.03 16.43 -6.56
CA LEU A 16 -1.26 16.11 -5.84
C LEU A 16 -2.51 16.60 -6.60
N LEU A 17 -2.41 17.76 -7.26
CA LEU A 17 -3.48 18.29 -8.12
C LEU A 17 -3.67 17.42 -9.38
N PHE A 18 -2.58 16.99 -10.01
CA PHE A 18 -2.63 16.09 -11.17
C PHE A 18 -3.20 14.72 -10.81
N GLN A 19 -2.81 14.16 -9.67
CA GLN A 19 -3.40 12.94 -9.13
C GLN A 19 -4.89 13.13 -8.81
N GLY A 20 -5.26 14.29 -8.27
CA GLY A 20 -6.66 14.67 -8.06
C GLY A 20 -7.46 14.73 -9.36
N TRP A 21 -6.88 15.30 -10.43
CA TRP A 21 -7.50 15.42 -11.75
C TRP A 21 -7.68 14.07 -12.46
N LEU A 22 -6.67 13.18 -12.39
CA LEU A 22 -6.77 11.82 -12.95
C LEU A 22 -7.88 10.99 -12.32
N MET A 23 -8.18 11.21 -11.04
CA MET A 23 -9.26 10.52 -10.34
C MET A 23 -10.65 11.01 -10.81
N VAL A 24 -10.77 12.28 -11.21
CA VAL A 24 -12.02 12.84 -11.75
C VAL A 24 -12.31 12.27 -13.15
N TYR A 25 -11.28 12.07 -13.98
CA TYR A 25 -11.46 11.59 -15.35
C TYR A 25 -11.93 10.13 -15.46
N HIS A 26 -11.67 9.30 -14.44
CA HIS A 26 -12.10 7.90 -14.40
C HIS A 26 -13.41 7.66 -13.64
N GLN A 27 -14.09 8.71 -13.14
CA GLN A 27 -15.26 8.58 -12.29
C GLN A 27 -16.55 8.22 -13.06
N GLU A 28 -16.57 8.29 -14.39
CA GLU A 28 -17.78 8.00 -15.20
C GLU A 28 -18.20 6.52 -15.27
N SER A 29 -17.40 5.56 -14.79
CA SER A 29 -17.68 4.13 -15.05
C SER A 29 -17.88 3.24 -13.81
N MET A 30 -17.89 3.79 -12.59
CA MET A 30 -18.16 3.00 -11.38
C MET A 30 -19.14 3.72 -10.45
N ILE A 31 -20.37 3.21 -10.37
CA ILE A 31 -21.38 3.65 -9.40
C ILE A 31 -20.92 3.16 -8.02
N PHE A 32 -20.14 3.98 -7.31
CA PHE A 32 -19.87 3.79 -5.89
C PHE A 32 -20.98 4.45 -5.08
N ALA A 33 -21.36 3.87 -3.94
CA ALA A 33 -22.26 4.51 -2.99
C ALA A 33 -21.72 5.89 -2.63
N GLU A 34 -22.42 6.95 -3.06
CA GLU A 34 -22.09 8.31 -2.68
C GLU A 34 -22.71 8.61 -1.31
N LEU A 35 -21.96 9.25 -0.41
CA LEU A 35 -22.54 9.79 0.82
C LEU A 35 -23.67 10.76 0.44
N PRO A 36 -24.85 10.69 1.07
CA PRO A 36 -25.90 11.67 0.85
C PRO A 36 -25.37 13.10 1.11
N VAL A 37 -25.88 14.06 0.32
CA VAL A 37 -25.42 15.47 0.33
C VAL A 37 -25.73 16.14 1.67
N GLU A 38 -26.77 15.70 2.38
CA GLU A 38 -27.12 16.13 3.73
C GLU A 38 -26.71 15.06 4.75
N LEU A 39 -25.83 15.42 5.68
CA LEU A 39 -25.20 14.50 6.63
C LEU A 39 -25.82 14.70 8.03
N PRO A 40 -26.64 13.78 8.56
CA PRO A 40 -26.86 13.70 10.00
C PRO A 40 -25.55 13.34 10.72
N ALA A 41 -25.50 13.59 12.04
CA ALA A 41 -24.31 13.41 12.87
C ALA A 41 -23.68 12.00 12.79
N ASP A 42 -24.47 11.00 12.39
CA ASP A 42 -24.06 9.64 12.06
C ASP A 42 -24.75 9.22 10.76
N VAL A 43 -23.99 8.78 9.75
CA VAL A 43 -24.58 8.30 8.49
C VAL A 43 -24.78 6.80 8.62
N VAL A 44 -26.02 6.40 8.93
CA VAL A 44 -26.44 4.99 8.95
C VAL A 44 -26.73 4.56 7.53
N ILE A 45 -25.93 3.65 6.97
CA ILE A 45 -26.19 3.01 5.68
C ILE A 45 -26.60 1.57 5.95
N ASN A 46 -27.79 1.21 5.48
CA ASN A 46 -28.34 -0.12 5.62
C ASN A 46 -27.93 -0.95 4.40
N ASP A 47 -26.86 -1.74 4.55
CA ASP A 47 -26.38 -2.67 3.52
C ASP A 47 -26.98 -4.07 3.78
N GLY A 48 -28.27 -4.25 3.46
CA GLY A 48 -28.88 -5.58 3.39
C GLY A 48 -28.93 -6.36 4.73
N GLY A 49 -29.20 -5.67 5.85
CA GLY A 49 -29.50 -6.30 7.14
C GLY A 49 -28.49 -6.05 8.26
N LYS A 50 -27.36 -5.37 8.00
CA LYS A 50 -26.49 -4.81 9.04
C LYS A 50 -26.52 -3.28 8.98
N ASN A 51 -26.89 -2.64 10.09
CA ASN A 51 -26.79 -1.19 10.25
C ASN A 51 -25.31 -0.80 10.32
N ASN A 52 -24.73 -0.41 9.20
CA ASN A 52 -23.35 0.08 9.15
C ASN A 52 -23.35 1.59 9.32
N VAL A 53 -22.98 2.03 10.52
CA VAL A 53 -22.89 3.45 10.85
C VAL A 53 -21.48 3.94 10.50
N TRP A 54 -21.36 4.84 9.52
CA TRP A 54 -20.14 5.61 9.32
C TRP A 54 -20.12 6.77 10.32
N THR A 55 -19.03 6.88 11.09
CA THR A 55 -18.90 7.90 12.13
C THR A 55 -18.19 9.12 11.56
N TYR A 56 -18.91 10.23 11.45
CA TYR A 56 -18.41 11.44 10.81
C TYR A 56 -17.32 12.13 11.63
N THR A 57 -16.20 12.48 10.99
CA THR A 57 -15.09 13.17 11.65
C THR A 57 -15.22 14.70 11.52
N LYS A 58 -15.72 15.38 12.58
CA LYS A 58 -16.08 16.82 12.57
C LYS A 58 -15.01 17.79 12.05
N TRP A 59 -13.73 17.49 12.25
CA TRP A 59 -12.62 18.40 11.91
C TRP A 59 -12.07 18.19 10.50
N ILE A 60 -12.61 17.25 9.73
CA ILE A 60 -12.13 16.90 8.40
C ILE A 60 -13.09 17.42 7.31
N PRO A 61 -12.57 17.99 6.20
CA PRO A 61 -13.42 18.43 5.10
C PRO A 61 -14.26 17.29 4.50
N HIS A 62 -15.53 17.58 4.19
CA HIS A 62 -16.48 16.62 3.63
C HIS A 62 -15.96 15.88 2.39
N SER A 63 -15.21 16.57 1.52
CA SER A 63 -14.62 15.96 0.32
C SER A 63 -13.61 14.86 0.63
N LEU A 64 -12.88 14.99 1.74
CA LEU A 64 -11.93 13.98 2.19
C LEU A 64 -12.66 12.83 2.89
N GLU A 65 -13.64 13.14 3.75
CA GLU A 65 -14.52 12.16 4.39
C GLU A 65 -15.13 11.19 3.37
N ARG A 66 -15.67 11.74 2.27
CA ARG A 66 -16.28 10.97 1.19
C ARG A 66 -15.31 9.97 0.54
N LYS A 67 -14.05 10.34 0.36
CA LYS A 67 -13.03 9.44 -0.21
C LYS A 67 -12.70 8.28 0.72
N PHE A 68 -12.54 8.56 2.02
CA PHE A 68 -12.31 7.51 3.02
C PHE A 68 -13.50 6.56 3.13
N PHE A 69 -14.71 7.12 3.11
CA PHE A 69 -15.93 6.34 3.05
C PHE A 69 -15.96 5.41 1.83
N GLN A 70 -15.67 5.92 0.62
CA GLN A 70 -15.61 5.11 -0.60
C GLN A 70 -14.59 3.97 -0.47
N ILE A 71 -13.40 4.24 0.06
CA ILE A 71 -12.37 3.21 0.31
C ILE A 71 -12.89 2.15 1.27
N SER A 72 -13.59 2.55 2.34
CA SER A 72 -14.21 1.63 3.29
C SER A 72 -15.24 0.72 2.62
N GLN A 73 -16.10 1.26 1.76
CA GLN A 73 -17.08 0.48 1.01
C GLN A 73 -16.44 -0.53 0.06
N ILE A 74 -15.38 -0.12 -0.66
CA ILE A 74 -14.62 -1.03 -1.53
C ILE A 74 -14.01 -2.17 -0.70
N ARG A 75 -13.42 -1.86 0.46
CA ARG A 75 -12.87 -2.87 1.37
C ARG A 75 -13.93 -3.85 1.84
N ARG A 76 -15.12 -3.37 2.22
CA ARG A 76 -16.23 -4.24 2.62
C ARG A 76 -16.66 -5.17 1.50
N GLY A 77 -16.78 -4.66 0.28
CA GLY A 77 -17.04 -5.49 -0.91
C GLY A 77 -15.96 -6.55 -1.11
N SER A 78 -14.68 -6.21 -0.91
CA SER A 78 -13.59 -7.18 -0.93
C SER A 78 -13.69 -8.25 0.16
N ILE A 79 -14.15 -7.89 1.37
CA ILE A 79 -14.36 -8.84 2.48
C ILE A 79 -15.54 -9.76 2.16
N HIS A 80 -16.67 -9.19 1.74
CA HIS A 80 -17.89 -9.92 1.41
C HIS A 80 -17.71 -10.92 0.27
N THR A 81 -16.85 -10.60 -0.71
CA THR A 81 -16.48 -11.54 -1.79
C THR A 81 -15.80 -12.81 -1.26
N GLY A 82 -15.21 -12.75 -0.06
CA GLY A 82 -14.61 -13.91 0.59
C GLY A 82 -13.22 -14.29 0.06
N GLY A 83 -12.75 -15.46 0.50
CA GLY A 83 -11.53 -16.10 0.00
C GLY A 83 -10.65 -16.68 1.10
N LYS A 84 -9.83 -17.68 0.75
CA LYS A 84 -8.95 -18.40 1.70
C LYS A 84 -7.72 -17.59 2.18
N THR A 85 -7.56 -16.34 1.72
CA THR A 85 -6.39 -15.49 1.96
C THR A 85 -6.77 -14.08 2.42
N LEU A 86 -7.94 -13.94 3.05
CA LEU A 86 -8.36 -12.71 3.70
C LEU A 86 -7.46 -12.39 4.89
N ILE A 87 -7.13 -11.11 5.04
CA ILE A 87 -6.39 -10.54 6.15
C ILE A 87 -7.28 -9.49 6.80
N ASP A 88 -7.28 -9.47 8.14
CA ASP A 88 -7.92 -8.43 8.95
C ASP A 88 -9.42 -8.26 8.58
N GLU A 89 -10.12 -9.39 8.39
CA GLU A 89 -11.54 -9.46 8.02
C GLU A 89 -12.44 -8.74 9.03
N HIS A 90 -12.09 -8.83 10.31
CA HIS A 90 -12.85 -8.22 11.40
C HIS A 90 -12.59 -6.71 11.56
N VAL A 91 -11.67 -6.13 10.79
CA VAL A 91 -11.34 -4.70 10.85
C VAL A 91 -12.25 -3.93 9.91
N GLU A 92 -13.31 -3.38 10.48
CA GLU A 92 -14.27 -2.51 9.80
C GLU A 92 -13.81 -1.06 9.93
N LEU A 93 -13.31 -0.44 8.85
CA LEU A 93 -12.87 0.96 8.86
C LEU A 93 -14.08 1.91 8.75
N LYS A 94 -14.60 2.40 9.88
CA LYS A 94 -15.85 3.19 9.98
C LYS A 94 -15.64 4.69 10.19
N SER A 95 -14.40 5.13 10.37
CA SER A 95 -14.05 6.54 10.56
C SER A 95 -12.64 6.82 10.08
N ILE A 96 -12.28 8.07 9.79
CA ILE A 96 -10.91 8.43 9.40
C ILE A 96 -9.91 8.12 10.52
N THR A 97 -10.31 8.29 11.77
CA THR A 97 -9.46 7.93 12.92
C THR A 97 -9.04 6.46 12.85
N GLU A 98 -9.94 5.56 12.48
CA GLU A 98 -9.61 4.14 12.29
C GLU A 98 -8.69 3.88 11.10
N PHE A 99 -8.82 4.66 10.01
CA PHE A 99 -7.84 4.60 8.91
C PHE A 99 -6.43 4.97 9.38
N ILE A 100 -6.31 6.00 10.21
CA ILE A 100 -5.02 6.44 10.78
C ILE A 100 -4.47 5.38 11.73
N MET A 101 -5.31 4.82 12.60
CA MET A 101 -4.91 3.74 13.51
C MET A 101 -4.48 2.47 12.75
N TYR A 102 -5.10 2.18 11.61
CA TYR A 102 -4.76 1.05 10.76
C TYR A 102 -3.55 1.32 9.84
N LEU A 103 -3.08 2.56 9.71
CA LEU A 103 -1.99 2.91 8.78
C LEU A 103 -0.70 2.10 8.97
N PRO A 104 -0.18 1.88 10.20
CA PRO A 104 1.02 1.05 10.39
C PRO A 104 0.80 -0.39 9.88
N ARG A 105 -0.40 -0.93 10.09
CA ARG A 105 -0.78 -2.27 9.62
C ARG A 105 -0.96 -2.29 8.11
N ALA A 106 -1.57 -1.25 7.51
CA ALA A 106 -1.70 -1.12 6.06
C ALA A 106 -0.33 -1.05 5.37
N LEU A 107 0.64 -0.33 5.96
CA LEU A 107 2.03 -0.32 5.49
C LEU A 107 2.66 -1.71 5.56
N GLN A 108 2.47 -2.40 6.68
CA GLN A 108 2.99 -3.76 6.86
C GLN A 108 2.42 -4.72 5.81
N VAL A 109 1.10 -4.74 5.66
CA VAL A 109 0.41 -5.57 4.66
C VAL A 109 0.87 -5.18 3.26
N GLY A 110 0.94 -3.88 2.95
CA GLY A 110 1.31 -3.37 1.62
C GLY A 110 2.75 -3.61 1.22
N LEU A 111 3.69 -3.69 2.17
CA LEU A 111 5.10 -3.89 1.86
C LEU A 111 5.54 -5.34 2.02
N LEU A 112 4.91 -6.08 2.92
CA LEU A 112 5.40 -7.40 3.35
C LEU A 112 4.43 -8.54 3.02
N SER A 113 3.18 -8.29 2.63
CA SER A 113 2.33 -9.42 2.23
C SER A 113 2.82 -10.07 0.92
N PRO A 114 2.56 -11.36 0.65
CA PRO A 114 1.91 -12.32 1.53
C PRO A 114 2.80 -12.69 2.72
N PHE A 115 2.21 -12.74 3.91
CA PHE A 115 2.89 -13.24 5.10
C PHE A 115 3.18 -14.74 4.98
N PRO A 116 4.17 -15.27 5.73
CA PRO A 116 4.56 -16.69 5.66
C PRO A 116 3.42 -17.68 5.87
N GLU A 117 2.42 -17.33 6.67
CA GLU A 117 1.21 -18.12 6.89
C GLU A 117 0.41 -18.40 5.60
N PHE A 118 0.56 -17.57 4.56
CA PHE A 118 -0.12 -17.76 3.28
C PHE A 118 0.70 -18.53 2.24
N TRP A 119 1.98 -18.81 2.51
CA TRP A 119 2.89 -19.49 1.58
C TRP A 119 2.62 -21.00 1.49
N SER A 120 2.18 -21.59 2.61
CA SER A 120 1.81 -23.00 2.71
C SER A 120 0.29 -23.17 2.75
N GLY A 121 -0.18 -24.41 2.55
CA GLY A 121 -1.60 -24.76 2.60
C GLY A 121 -2.28 -24.87 1.23
N GLU A 122 -3.48 -25.44 1.24
CA GLU A 122 -4.24 -25.71 0.03
C GLU A 122 -4.90 -24.44 -0.52
N GLY A 123 -4.74 -24.21 -1.82
CA GLY A 123 -5.51 -23.22 -2.56
C GLY A 123 -6.98 -23.63 -2.70
N SER A 124 -7.75 -22.81 -3.42
CA SER A 124 -9.08 -23.23 -3.89
C SER A 124 -8.98 -24.28 -5.01
N THR A 125 -7.86 -24.33 -5.71
CA THR A 125 -7.55 -25.28 -6.79
C THR A 125 -6.12 -25.79 -6.64
N SER A 126 -5.78 -26.91 -7.28
CA SER A 126 -4.40 -27.44 -7.31
C SER A 126 -3.40 -26.43 -7.89
N ALA A 127 -3.79 -25.72 -8.95
CA ALA A 127 -2.99 -24.64 -9.53
C ALA A 127 -2.75 -23.50 -8.52
N ASN A 128 -3.77 -23.11 -7.74
CA ASN A 128 -3.63 -22.08 -6.72
C ASN A 128 -2.76 -22.55 -5.55
N THR A 129 -2.78 -23.83 -5.18
CA THR A 129 -1.87 -24.41 -4.19
C THR A 129 -0.42 -24.28 -4.64
N MET A 130 -0.11 -24.59 -5.89
CA MET A 130 1.23 -24.43 -6.44
C MET A 130 1.64 -22.95 -6.52
N GLY A 131 0.69 -22.08 -6.92
CA GLY A 131 0.87 -20.64 -6.94
C GLY A 131 1.26 -20.07 -5.57
N ARG A 132 0.63 -20.51 -4.47
CA ARG A 132 0.98 -20.08 -3.10
C ARG A 132 2.42 -20.39 -2.75
N LYS A 133 2.91 -21.58 -3.09
CA LYS A 133 4.30 -22.00 -2.83
C LYS A 133 5.29 -21.14 -3.62
N ILE A 134 5.04 -20.95 -4.91
CA ILE A 134 5.90 -20.13 -5.80
C ILE A 134 5.95 -18.70 -5.29
N VAL A 135 4.79 -18.10 -5.01
CA VAL A 135 4.71 -16.74 -4.47
C VAL A 135 5.41 -16.63 -3.13
N GLY A 136 5.33 -17.65 -2.27
CA GLY A 136 6.06 -17.69 -1.00
C GLY A 136 7.58 -17.60 -1.18
N VAL A 137 8.14 -18.41 -2.09
CA VAL A 137 9.58 -18.37 -2.41
C VAL A 137 10.00 -17.01 -2.98
N VAL A 138 9.21 -16.46 -3.90
CA VAL A 138 9.46 -15.14 -4.50
C VAL A 138 9.42 -14.05 -3.44
N THR A 139 8.44 -14.10 -2.53
CA THR A 139 8.27 -13.12 -1.45
C THR A 139 9.41 -13.22 -0.44
N PHE A 140 9.85 -14.43 -0.12
CA PHE A 140 11.03 -14.65 0.71
C PHE A 140 12.27 -13.97 0.11
N ALA A 141 12.50 -14.12 -1.21
CA ALA A 141 13.58 -13.40 -1.89
C ALA A 141 13.39 -11.88 -1.83
N PHE A 142 12.16 -11.38 -1.97
CA PHE A 142 11.86 -9.95 -1.83
C PHE A 142 12.17 -9.41 -0.44
N TYR A 143 11.98 -10.18 0.64
CA TYR A 143 12.40 -9.75 1.98
C TYR A 143 13.90 -9.46 2.08
N PHE A 144 14.76 -10.27 1.46
CA PHE A 144 16.20 -9.98 1.41
C PHE A 144 16.50 -8.75 0.54
N ILE A 145 15.81 -8.60 -0.57
CA ILE A 145 15.97 -7.44 -1.45
C ILE A 145 15.56 -6.14 -0.74
N LEU A 146 14.54 -6.18 0.11
CA LEU A 146 14.13 -5.02 0.91
C LEU A 146 15.23 -4.54 1.87
N ILE A 147 16.16 -5.42 2.31
CA ILE A 147 17.34 -4.99 3.09
C ILE A 147 18.23 -4.06 2.26
N GLY A 148 18.46 -4.41 0.98
CA GLY A 148 19.15 -3.53 0.04
C GLY A 148 18.39 -2.22 -0.18
N PHE A 149 17.06 -2.26 -0.16
CA PHE A 149 16.24 -1.06 -0.30
C PHE A 149 16.39 -0.13 0.92
N LEU A 150 16.47 -0.67 2.13
CA LEU A 150 16.80 0.11 3.33
C LEU A 150 18.17 0.79 3.19
N TYR A 151 19.16 0.11 2.62
CA TYR A 151 20.45 0.74 2.31
C TYR A 151 20.30 1.89 1.30
N ALA A 152 19.49 1.72 0.26
CA ALA A 152 19.17 2.77 -0.71
C ALA A 152 18.53 4.01 -0.04
N LEU A 153 17.65 3.82 0.96
CA LEU A 153 17.09 4.93 1.73
C LEU A 153 18.18 5.77 2.41
N PHE A 154 19.19 5.12 3.00
CA PHE A 154 20.30 5.83 3.63
C PHE A 154 21.18 6.58 2.63
N VAL A 155 21.46 5.97 1.47
CA VAL A 155 22.27 6.57 0.40
C VAL A 155 21.56 7.79 -0.21
N TYR A 156 20.27 7.66 -0.52
CA TYR A 156 19.50 8.71 -1.19
C TYR A 156 18.68 9.61 -0.25
N ARG A 157 18.93 9.58 1.07
CA ARG A 157 18.17 10.36 2.06
C ARG A 157 18.08 11.86 1.78
N LYS A 158 19.04 12.43 1.02
CA LYS A 158 19.07 13.86 0.65
C LYS A 158 18.48 14.16 -0.74
N SER A 159 18.12 13.12 -1.51
CA SER A 159 17.60 13.26 -2.86
C SER A 159 16.09 13.48 -2.83
N ALA A 160 15.64 14.70 -3.14
CA ALA A 160 14.21 15.02 -3.20
C ALA A 160 13.48 14.16 -4.26
N LEU A 161 14.11 13.93 -5.42
CA LEU A 161 13.54 13.15 -6.52
C LEU A 161 13.29 11.68 -6.12
N PHE A 162 14.20 11.11 -5.32
CA PHE A 162 14.03 9.77 -4.78
C PHE A 162 12.82 9.70 -3.84
N TRP A 163 12.68 10.67 -2.93
CA TRP A 163 11.54 10.72 -2.00
C TRP A 163 10.20 10.95 -2.69
N THR A 164 10.13 11.78 -3.74
CA THR A 164 8.87 12.01 -4.48
C THR A 164 8.40 10.74 -5.19
N MET A 165 9.32 10.03 -5.85
CA MET A 165 9.02 8.76 -6.48
C MET A 165 8.62 7.71 -5.43
N LEU A 166 9.36 7.63 -4.33
CA LEU A 166 9.06 6.71 -3.24
C LEU A 166 7.67 6.95 -2.65
N LEU A 167 7.32 8.21 -2.40
CA LEU A 167 6.01 8.59 -1.87
C LEU A 167 4.88 8.23 -2.84
N PHE A 168 5.06 8.50 -4.13
CA PHE A 168 4.10 8.13 -5.17
C PHE A 168 3.81 6.62 -5.14
N CYS A 169 4.86 5.79 -5.12
CA CYS A 169 4.69 4.35 -5.07
C CYS A 169 4.08 3.87 -3.75
N LEU A 170 4.47 4.48 -2.63
CA LEU A 170 3.94 4.14 -1.31
C LEU A 170 2.44 4.45 -1.20
N VAL A 171 1.98 5.57 -1.76
CA VAL A 171 0.55 5.92 -1.82
C VAL A 171 -0.22 4.89 -2.64
N GLY A 172 0.30 4.46 -3.79
CA GLY A 172 -0.32 3.40 -4.60
C GLY A 172 -0.41 2.06 -3.85
N ILE A 173 0.66 1.66 -3.17
CA ILE A 173 0.69 0.45 -2.34
C ILE A 173 -0.32 0.55 -1.19
N LEU A 174 -0.36 1.68 -0.49
CA LEU A 174 -1.30 1.91 0.62
C LEU A 174 -2.75 1.86 0.15
N LEU A 175 -3.06 2.51 -0.97
CA LEU A 175 -4.41 2.52 -1.52
C LEU A 175 -4.93 1.10 -1.73
N TYR A 176 -4.15 0.22 -2.36
CA TYR A 176 -4.54 -1.18 -2.55
C TYR A 176 -4.58 -2.00 -1.26
N SER A 177 -3.75 -1.65 -0.28
CA SER A 177 -3.73 -2.32 1.04
C SER A 177 -4.94 -1.95 1.89
N TYR A 178 -5.47 -0.74 1.72
CA TYR A 178 -6.73 -0.32 2.35
C TYR A 178 -7.94 -0.93 1.65
N THR A 179 -7.99 -0.90 0.31
CA THR A 179 -9.18 -1.33 -0.46
C THR A 179 -9.37 -2.84 -0.54
N SER A 180 -8.32 -3.64 -0.42
CA SER A 180 -8.43 -5.10 -0.52
C SER A 180 -8.04 -5.76 0.79
N ALA A 181 -8.92 -6.63 1.31
CA ALA A 181 -8.59 -7.53 2.42
C ALA A 181 -7.96 -8.83 1.92
N ASN A 182 -8.07 -9.15 0.63
CA ASN A 182 -7.50 -10.36 0.06
C ASN A 182 -6.02 -10.18 -0.30
N THR A 183 -5.16 -11.00 0.30
CA THR A 183 -3.70 -10.98 0.07
C THR A 183 -3.32 -11.18 -1.38
N GLY A 184 -3.96 -12.15 -2.06
CA GLY A 184 -3.65 -12.48 -3.44
C GLY A 184 -4.05 -11.36 -4.41
N THR A 185 -5.09 -10.59 -4.08
CA THR A 185 -5.45 -9.36 -4.81
C THR A 185 -4.42 -8.26 -4.56
N ILE A 186 -4.06 -8.00 -3.29
CA ILE A 186 -3.07 -6.99 -2.91
C ILE A 186 -1.74 -7.20 -3.66
N VAL A 187 -1.23 -8.43 -3.71
CA VAL A 187 0.05 -8.76 -4.35
C VAL A 187 0.03 -8.48 -5.85
N ARG A 188 -1.08 -8.75 -6.53
CA ARG A 188 -1.22 -8.52 -7.98
C ARG A 188 -1.38 -7.04 -8.31
N THR A 189 -2.25 -6.33 -7.59
CA THR A 189 -2.58 -4.94 -7.92
C THR A 189 -1.45 -3.98 -7.56
N ARG A 190 -0.74 -4.22 -6.45
CA ARG A 190 0.36 -3.35 -6.04
C ARG A 190 1.67 -3.59 -6.81
N TYR A 191 1.75 -4.66 -7.60
CA TYR A 191 3.00 -5.15 -8.20
C TYR A 191 3.74 -4.04 -8.96
N GLY A 192 3.02 -3.24 -9.77
CA GLY A 192 3.62 -2.14 -10.54
C GLY A 192 4.34 -1.10 -9.67
N PHE A 193 3.76 -0.73 -8.54
CA PHE A 193 4.37 0.21 -7.59
C PHE A 193 5.49 -0.44 -6.78
N TYR A 194 5.30 -1.71 -6.40
CA TYR A 194 6.24 -2.45 -5.56
C TYR A 194 7.56 -2.75 -6.27
N MET A 195 7.54 -2.95 -7.59
CA MET A 195 8.75 -3.30 -8.34
C MET A 195 9.83 -2.22 -8.29
N LEU A 196 9.48 -0.94 -8.08
CA LEU A 196 10.49 0.10 -7.87
C LEU A 196 11.29 -0.12 -6.58
N PHE A 197 10.65 -0.54 -5.49
CA PHE A 197 11.33 -0.89 -4.23
C PHE A 197 12.29 -2.07 -4.46
N VAL A 198 11.82 -3.08 -5.19
CA VAL A 198 12.61 -4.27 -5.55
C VAL A 198 13.82 -3.87 -6.40
N SER A 199 13.66 -3.00 -7.41
CA SER A 199 14.75 -2.55 -8.28
C SER A 199 15.85 -1.81 -7.51
N PHE A 200 15.47 -0.83 -6.68
CA PHE A 200 16.43 -0.12 -5.82
C PHE A 200 17.10 -1.07 -4.83
N GLY A 201 16.33 -2.00 -4.27
CA GLY A 201 16.83 -3.02 -3.36
C GLY A 201 17.87 -3.93 -3.99
N CYS A 202 17.60 -4.46 -5.18
CA CYS A 202 18.55 -5.32 -5.91
C CYS A 202 19.86 -4.57 -6.21
N ALA A 203 19.77 -3.35 -6.75
CA ALA A 203 20.95 -2.55 -7.09
C ALA A 203 21.86 -2.31 -5.87
N HIS A 204 21.26 -1.96 -4.73
CA HIS A 204 21.98 -1.63 -3.51
C HIS A 204 22.45 -2.85 -2.74
N LEU A 205 21.73 -3.97 -2.83
CA LEU A 205 22.17 -5.25 -2.29
C LEU A 205 23.44 -5.73 -3.01
N VAL A 206 23.48 -5.63 -4.35
CA VAL A 206 24.68 -5.97 -5.15
C VAL A 206 25.85 -5.05 -4.77
N GLN A 207 25.62 -3.74 -4.63
CA GLN A 207 26.65 -2.80 -4.22
C GLN A 207 27.22 -3.12 -2.83
N LEU A 208 26.37 -3.53 -1.89
CA LEU A 208 26.77 -3.94 -0.54
C LEU A 208 27.63 -5.21 -0.59
N LEU A 209 27.22 -6.21 -1.37
CA LEU A 209 27.99 -7.44 -1.56
C LEU A 209 29.36 -7.17 -2.20
N GLN A 210 29.42 -6.35 -3.25
CA GLN A 210 30.69 -5.97 -3.89
C GLN A 210 31.64 -5.27 -2.92
N SER A 211 31.11 -4.34 -2.10
CA SER A 211 31.89 -3.63 -1.10
C SER A 211 32.44 -4.57 -0.02
N TYR A 212 31.64 -5.55 0.40
CA TYR A 212 32.06 -6.58 1.36
C TYR A 212 33.20 -7.45 0.80
N PHE A 213 33.08 -7.95 -0.44
CA PHE A 213 34.13 -8.78 -1.05
C PHE A 213 35.43 -8.02 -1.28
N LYS A 214 35.35 -6.76 -1.72
CA LYS A 214 36.54 -5.90 -1.94
C LYS A 214 37.30 -5.67 -0.63
N ASN A 215 36.59 -5.39 0.47
CA ASN A 215 37.20 -5.18 1.78
C ASN A 215 37.85 -6.48 2.31
N ARG A 216 37.21 -7.64 2.10
CA ARG A 216 37.78 -8.93 2.49
C ARG A 216 39.06 -9.27 1.70
N ALA A 217 39.11 -8.94 0.41
CA ALA A 217 40.32 -9.15 -0.40
C ALA A 217 41.49 -8.29 0.10
N LYS A 218 41.23 -7.03 0.47
CA LYS A 218 42.23 -6.12 1.04
C LYS A 218 42.79 -6.62 2.38
N MET A 219 41.93 -7.17 3.25
CA MET A 219 42.34 -7.75 4.54
C MET A 219 43.21 -9.00 4.43
N LYS A 220 43.17 -9.71 3.28
CA LYS A 220 44.03 -10.88 3.04
C LYS A 220 45.42 -10.53 2.50
N GLN A 221 45.63 -9.28 2.10
CA GLN A 221 46.90 -8.78 1.55
C GLN A 221 47.77 -8.05 2.60
N VAL A 222 47.24 -7.89 3.83
CA VAL A 222 47.92 -7.35 5.01
C VAL A 222 48.26 -8.52 5.92
#